data_AF-A0A6S6R8H9-F1
#
_entry.id   AF-A0A6S6R8H9-F1
#
_cell.length_a   1.000
_cell.length_b   1.000
_cell.length_c   1.000
_cell.angle_alpha   90.00
_cell.angle_beta   90.00
_cell.angle_gamma   90.00
#
_symmetry.space_group_name_H-M   'P 1'
#
loop_
_entity.id
_entity.type
_entity.pdbx_description
1 polymer ?
#
loop_
_entity_poly.entity_id
_entity_poly.type
_entity_poly.pdbx_seq_one_letter_code
_entity_poly.pdbx_strand_id
1 'polypeptide(L)'
;MINKKFSYKNLPLMAALVVFISIFFISLPVSAAARGAWAANTAYAVNDTVTYSGSTYTCRQAHTSIVGWEPTNVPALWSKGGSGTAPTPTQPPATSGVTFYADKNYGGKAVTLGVGNYTLSQLNAKGIPNDWMSSLKVPSGWTVEVYANDNFGGTKWTYTSSSSWVGDIVNDKMSSVKIYTGSSNPSVKKPSEVPSNIWTYTMNVDNKFGKGGDFALLLCAVIKKESSFGAGLPGSPSAGDGLMQVEPNTRNAYLSQFSSRFGRSYNHSSEQDQVCMGALILDEKIVKFGSVYKGLLHYNGGDYWYPGATDSYGRPILANQYADAVYATYKGYGGKK
;
A
#
# COMPACT_ATOMS: atom_id res chain seq x y z
N MET A 1 67.94 -6.86 -50.54
CA MET A 1 67.80 -6.62 -49.09
C MET A 1 67.46 -7.93 -48.43
N ILE A 2 68.20 -8.26 -47.38
CA ILE A 2 68.43 -9.61 -46.85
C ILE A 2 67.34 -10.04 -45.85
N ASN A 3 67.01 -11.33 -45.95
CA ASN A 3 66.15 -12.17 -45.13
C ASN A 3 66.58 -12.27 -43.65
N LYS A 4 65.65 -12.82 -42.82
CA LYS A 4 65.80 -13.42 -41.47
C LYS A 4 65.72 -12.44 -40.28
N LYS A 5 65.06 -12.73 -39.15
CA LYS A 5 64.69 -14.02 -38.53
C LYS A 5 63.61 -13.79 -37.44
N PHE A 6 62.70 -14.75 -37.34
CA PHE A 6 61.88 -15.03 -36.16
C PHE A 6 62.74 -15.32 -34.92
N SER A 7 62.25 -14.96 -33.73
CA SER A 7 62.67 -15.55 -32.46
C SER A 7 61.43 -15.88 -31.62
N TYR A 8 61.14 -17.18 -31.50
CA TYR A 8 60.18 -17.78 -30.56
C TYR A 8 60.88 -18.12 -29.25
N LYS A 9 60.23 -17.84 -28.11
CA LYS A 9 60.40 -18.40 -26.73
C LYS A 9 59.37 -17.63 -25.87
N ASN A 10 58.36 -18.17 -25.19
CA ASN A 10 58.02 -19.50 -24.69
C ASN A 10 56.47 -19.62 -24.58
N LEU A 11 55.90 -20.81 -24.77
CA LEU A 11 54.56 -21.16 -24.29
C LEU A 11 54.73 -21.91 -22.93
N PRO A 12 53.78 -21.79 -21.99
CA PRO A 12 52.76 -22.85 -21.87
C PRO A 12 51.36 -22.25 -21.68
N LEU A 13 50.38 -22.67 -22.50
CA LEU A 13 49.40 -23.71 -22.18
C LEU A 13 48.56 -23.40 -20.93
N MET A 14 47.37 -22.81 -21.13
CA MET A 14 46.09 -23.29 -20.56
C MET A 14 44.90 -22.62 -21.30
N ALA A 15 44.05 -23.49 -21.88
CA ALA A 15 42.62 -23.37 -22.19
C ALA A 15 42.10 -22.11 -22.94
N ALA A 16 41.72 -22.19 -24.22
CA ALA A 16 40.37 -22.57 -24.73
C ALA A 16 39.29 -21.52 -24.39
N LEU A 17 38.46 -20.97 -25.28
CA LEU A 17 37.93 -21.43 -26.56
C LEU A 17 37.21 -20.23 -27.24
N VAL A 18 37.39 -20.06 -28.55
CA VAL A 18 36.57 -19.22 -29.44
C VAL A 18 35.29 -19.99 -29.83
N VAL A 19 34.18 -19.30 -30.13
CA VAL A 19 33.15 -19.62 -31.17
C VAL A 19 31.68 -19.54 -30.65
N PHE A 20 30.95 -18.60 -31.27
CA PHE A 20 29.49 -18.52 -31.57
C PHE A 20 28.44 -18.58 -30.44
N ILE A 21 27.41 -17.72 -30.56
CA ILE A 21 26.01 -18.14 -30.84
C ILE A 21 25.11 -16.89 -30.88
N SER A 22 24.62 -16.57 -32.09
CA SER A 22 23.32 -15.95 -32.28
C SER A 22 22.23 -16.92 -31.82
N ILE A 23 21.16 -16.39 -31.23
CA ILE A 23 19.96 -17.11 -30.78
C ILE A 23 20.17 -17.92 -29.50
N PHE A 24 19.87 -17.30 -28.36
CA PHE A 24 19.15 -17.95 -27.27
C PHE A 24 18.48 -16.84 -26.46
N PHE A 25 17.25 -16.47 -26.84
CA PHE A 25 16.26 -16.16 -25.81
C PHE A 25 16.15 -17.44 -24.99
N ILE A 26 16.91 -17.53 -23.91
CA ILE A 26 16.64 -18.54 -22.88
C ILE A 26 15.36 -18.06 -22.21
N SER A 27 14.22 -18.32 -22.84
CA SER A 27 12.99 -18.53 -22.11
C SER A 27 13.26 -19.77 -21.27
N LEU A 28 13.77 -19.58 -20.05
CA LEU A 28 13.68 -20.62 -19.05
C LEU A 28 12.23 -21.09 -19.07
N PRO A 29 11.94 -22.39 -19.27
CA PRO A 29 10.59 -22.86 -19.09
C PRO A 29 10.26 -22.54 -17.64
N VAL A 30 9.44 -21.51 -17.42
CA VAL A 30 8.88 -21.26 -16.10
C VAL A 30 8.02 -22.49 -15.84
N SER A 31 8.55 -23.39 -15.03
CA SER A 31 7.82 -24.54 -14.55
C SER A 31 6.52 -24.04 -13.94
N ALA A 32 5.41 -24.72 -14.26
CA ALA A 32 4.10 -24.45 -13.70
C ALA A 32 4.21 -24.27 -12.18
N ALA A 33 3.92 -23.06 -11.69
CA ALA A 33 4.02 -22.75 -10.27
C ALA A 33 2.64 -22.50 -9.68
N ALA A 34 2.43 -22.94 -8.44
CA ALA A 34 1.28 -22.51 -7.66
C ALA A 34 1.54 -21.07 -7.17
N ARG A 35 0.87 -20.10 -7.80
CA ARG A 35 1.09 -18.66 -7.57
C ARG A 35 0.20 -18.08 -6.47
N GLY A 36 -0.57 -18.92 -5.78
CA GLY A 36 -1.48 -18.50 -4.72
C GLY A 36 -2.73 -17.80 -5.27
N ALA A 37 -3.28 -16.82 -4.55
CA ALA A 37 -4.45 -16.08 -5.02
C ALA A 37 -4.11 -15.24 -6.26
N TRP A 38 -5.06 -15.13 -7.19
CA TRP A 38 -4.93 -14.22 -8.34
C TRP A 38 -4.75 -12.79 -7.83
N ALA A 39 -3.84 -12.06 -8.46
CA ALA A 39 -3.56 -10.66 -8.20
C ALA A 39 -3.47 -9.91 -9.54
N ALA A 40 -3.92 -8.65 -9.55
CA ALA A 40 -3.71 -7.76 -10.67
C ALA A 40 -2.22 -7.34 -10.78
N ASN A 41 -1.81 -6.88 -11.96
CA ASN A 41 -0.46 -6.43 -12.28
C ASN A 41 0.63 -7.47 -11.99
N THR A 42 0.29 -8.75 -12.11
CA THR A 42 1.18 -9.87 -11.83
C THR A 42 1.45 -10.65 -13.11
N ALA A 43 2.73 -10.89 -13.41
CA ALA A 43 3.14 -11.73 -14.52
C ALA A 43 2.89 -13.21 -14.20
N TYR A 44 2.08 -13.86 -15.03
CA TYR A 44 1.75 -15.28 -14.99
C TYR A 44 2.30 -15.98 -16.23
N ALA A 45 2.98 -17.10 -16.04
CA ALA A 45 3.43 -17.96 -17.12
C ALA A 45 2.33 -18.96 -17.49
N VAL A 46 2.44 -19.59 -18.68
CA VAL A 46 1.55 -20.69 -19.06
C VAL A 46 1.69 -21.82 -18.02
N ASN A 47 0.55 -22.43 -17.67
CA ASN A 47 0.41 -23.47 -16.64
C ASN A 47 0.57 -23.04 -15.18
N ASP A 48 0.87 -21.76 -14.90
CA ASP A 48 0.75 -21.25 -13.54
C ASP A 48 -0.67 -21.48 -13.01
N THR A 49 -0.80 -21.86 -11.75
CA THR A 49 -2.11 -22.01 -11.10
C THR A 49 -2.33 -20.88 -10.10
N VAL A 50 -3.53 -20.29 -10.14
CA VAL A 50 -3.99 -19.28 -9.19
C VAL A 50 -5.32 -19.68 -8.58
N THR A 51 -5.63 -19.19 -7.39
CA THR A 51 -6.97 -19.31 -6.80
C THR A 51 -7.75 -18.00 -6.96
N TYR A 52 -8.99 -18.09 -7.43
CA TYR A 52 -9.89 -16.94 -7.53
C TYR A 52 -11.34 -17.39 -7.28
N SER A 53 -12.08 -16.66 -6.43
CA SER A 53 -13.47 -16.97 -6.08
C SER A 53 -13.70 -18.45 -5.71
N GLY A 54 -12.77 -19.03 -4.94
CA GLY A 54 -12.86 -20.41 -4.45
C GLY A 54 -12.59 -21.52 -5.48
N SER A 55 -12.18 -21.17 -6.70
CA SER A 55 -11.78 -22.14 -7.73
C SER A 55 -10.31 -21.96 -8.12
N THR A 56 -9.66 -23.06 -8.50
CA THR A 56 -8.31 -23.03 -9.06
C THR A 56 -8.39 -22.79 -10.56
N TYR A 57 -7.55 -21.90 -11.06
CA TYR A 57 -7.42 -21.59 -12.47
C TYR A 57 -5.99 -21.77 -12.94
N THR A 58 -5.82 -22.41 -14.08
CA THR A 58 -4.55 -22.58 -14.78
C THR A 58 -4.42 -21.54 -15.88
N CYS A 59 -3.32 -20.79 -15.88
CA CYS A 59 -3.00 -19.82 -16.90
C CYS A 59 -2.81 -20.51 -18.26
N ARG A 60 -3.59 -20.12 -19.27
CA ARG A 60 -3.53 -20.68 -20.64
C ARG A 60 -2.51 -19.98 -21.52
N GLN A 61 -2.31 -18.68 -21.30
CA GLN A 61 -1.43 -17.82 -22.11
C GLN A 61 -0.64 -16.92 -21.16
N ALA A 62 0.69 -16.85 -21.33
CA ALA A 62 1.51 -16.00 -20.48
C ALA A 62 1.13 -14.52 -20.65
N HIS A 63 0.93 -13.80 -19.54
CA HIS A 63 0.49 -12.41 -19.55
C HIS A 63 0.83 -11.71 -18.23
N THR A 64 0.74 -10.39 -18.20
CA THR A 64 0.66 -9.61 -16.96
C THR A 64 -0.80 -9.25 -16.72
N SER A 65 -1.37 -9.70 -15.60
CA SER A 65 -2.78 -9.45 -15.27
C SER A 65 -3.06 -7.97 -15.06
N ILE A 66 -4.31 -7.54 -15.25
CA ILE A 66 -4.81 -6.21 -14.87
C ILE A 66 -6.17 -6.36 -14.17
N VAL A 67 -6.66 -5.29 -13.55
CA VAL A 67 -8.01 -5.26 -12.99
C VAL A 67 -9.03 -5.45 -14.12
N GLY A 68 -10.02 -6.32 -13.91
CA GLY A 68 -10.95 -6.75 -14.96
C GLY A 68 -10.53 -8.01 -15.71
N TRP A 69 -9.29 -8.49 -15.50
CA TRP A 69 -8.80 -9.77 -16.05
C TRP A 69 -8.82 -10.90 -15.01
N GLU A 70 -9.81 -10.88 -14.13
CA GLU A 70 -10.00 -11.95 -13.17
C GLU A 70 -10.33 -13.27 -13.88
N PRO A 71 -9.92 -14.44 -13.35
CA PRO A 71 -10.02 -15.72 -14.04
C PRO A 71 -11.42 -16.11 -14.54
N THR A 72 -12.50 -15.62 -13.91
CA THR A 72 -13.87 -15.84 -14.38
C THR A 72 -14.27 -14.98 -15.58
N ASN A 73 -13.63 -13.82 -15.74
CA ASN A 73 -14.01 -12.79 -16.71
C ASN A 73 -13.29 -12.98 -18.05
N VAL A 74 -12.14 -13.67 -18.05
CA VAL A 74 -11.28 -13.87 -19.22
C VAL A 74 -10.90 -15.35 -19.44
N PRO A 75 -11.83 -16.22 -19.89
CA PRO A 75 -11.57 -17.65 -20.13
C PRO A 75 -10.52 -17.96 -21.20
N ALA A 76 -10.19 -16.97 -22.06
CA ALA A 76 -9.10 -17.09 -23.01
C ALA A 76 -7.71 -17.14 -22.33
N LEU A 77 -7.58 -16.52 -21.15
CA LEU A 77 -6.34 -16.47 -20.37
C LEU A 77 -6.30 -17.51 -19.25
N TRP A 78 -7.45 -18.04 -18.82
CA TRP A 78 -7.56 -18.95 -17.68
C TRP A 78 -8.43 -20.17 -17.95
N SER A 79 -8.00 -21.35 -17.48
CA SER A 79 -8.76 -22.59 -17.46
C SER A 79 -9.14 -22.96 -16.04
N LYS A 80 -10.38 -23.38 -15.77
CA LYS A 80 -10.75 -23.87 -14.43
C LYS A 80 -10.22 -25.30 -14.21
N GLY A 81 -9.35 -25.51 -13.21
CA GLY A 81 -8.77 -26.81 -12.81
C GLY A 81 -7.43 -27.20 -13.49
N GLY A 82 -6.52 -27.85 -12.73
CA GLY A 82 -5.21 -28.36 -13.20
C GLY A 82 -4.49 -29.25 -12.16
N SER A 83 -3.79 -30.29 -12.63
CA SER A 83 -3.22 -31.41 -11.86
C SER A 83 -1.89 -31.08 -11.16
N GLY A 84 -1.94 -30.88 -9.84
CA GLY A 84 -0.79 -30.89 -8.93
C GLY A 84 -1.22 -31.50 -7.61
N THR A 85 -0.50 -32.52 -7.14
CA THR A 85 -0.82 -33.36 -5.97
C THR A 85 -1.25 -32.56 -4.75
N ALA A 86 -2.41 -32.94 -4.20
CA ALA A 86 -3.07 -32.31 -3.07
C ALA A 86 -2.25 -32.43 -1.77
N PRO A 87 -2.13 -31.35 -0.96
CA PRO A 87 -1.93 -31.51 0.47
C PRO A 87 -3.27 -31.86 1.16
N THR A 88 -3.15 -32.70 2.17
CA THR A 88 -4.09 -33.13 3.23
C THR A 88 -5.13 -32.05 3.65
N PRO A 89 -6.38 -32.40 4.03
CA PRO A 89 -7.47 -31.43 4.17
C PRO A 89 -7.25 -30.44 5.32
N THR A 90 -6.79 -29.24 4.97
CA THR A 90 -6.87 -28.04 5.81
C THR A 90 -8.07 -27.20 5.36
N GLN A 91 -8.92 -26.89 6.35
CA GLN A 91 -9.98 -25.88 6.42
C GLN A 91 -10.27 -25.06 5.14
N PRO A 92 -11.56 -24.93 4.70
CA PRO A 92 -11.97 -24.14 3.55
C PRO A 92 -11.30 -22.75 3.49
N PRO A 93 -10.73 -22.32 2.35
CA PRO A 93 -10.02 -21.05 2.25
C PRO A 93 -10.93 -19.88 2.66
N ALA A 94 -10.47 -19.09 3.63
CA ALA A 94 -11.16 -17.88 4.06
C ALA A 94 -11.28 -16.91 2.87
N THR A 95 -12.51 -16.65 2.42
CA THR A 95 -12.83 -15.43 1.68
C THR A 95 -12.30 -14.23 2.47
N SER A 96 -11.44 -13.40 1.88
CA SER A 96 -10.88 -12.21 2.54
C SER A 96 -12.00 -11.23 2.90
N GLY A 97 -12.40 -11.20 4.16
CA GLY A 97 -13.50 -10.36 4.65
C GLY A 97 -13.73 -10.51 6.15
N VAL A 98 -14.65 -9.71 6.67
CA VAL A 98 -15.11 -9.81 8.06
C VAL A 98 -16.18 -10.89 8.12
N THR A 99 -16.00 -11.88 8.99
CA THR A 99 -17.01 -12.92 9.22
C THR A 99 -17.82 -12.61 10.46
N PHE A 100 -19.14 -12.47 10.31
CA PHE A 100 -20.10 -12.27 11.40
C PHE A 100 -20.76 -13.60 11.74
N TYR A 101 -21.03 -13.82 13.02
CA TYR A 101 -21.55 -15.08 13.57
C TYR A 101 -22.80 -14.83 14.41
N ALA A 102 -23.77 -15.72 14.27
CA ALA A 102 -25.03 -15.71 15.03
C ALA A 102 -24.81 -15.87 16.54
N ASP A 103 -23.80 -16.67 16.91
CA ASP A 103 -23.57 -17.04 18.30
C ASP A 103 -22.20 -16.56 18.78
N LYS A 104 -22.03 -16.56 20.11
CA LYS A 104 -20.72 -16.35 20.74
C LYS A 104 -19.71 -17.43 20.33
N ASN A 105 -18.43 -17.14 20.57
CA ASN A 105 -17.29 -18.02 20.27
C ASN A 105 -17.18 -18.44 18.80
N TYR A 106 -17.62 -17.58 17.88
CA TYR A 106 -17.64 -17.84 16.44
C TYR A 106 -18.51 -19.06 16.07
N GLY A 107 -19.57 -19.28 16.84
CA GLY A 107 -20.55 -20.35 16.62
C GLY A 107 -21.70 -19.95 15.70
N GLY A 108 -22.55 -20.92 15.38
CA GLY A 108 -23.77 -20.69 14.61
C GLY A 108 -23.52 -20.39 13.13
N LYS A 109 -24.55 -19.83 12.48
CA LYS A 109 -24.46 -19.42 11.08
C LYS A 109 -23.44 -18.29 10.94
N ALA A 110 -22.60 -18.39 9.91
CA ALA A 110 -21.56 -17.42 9.61
C ALA A 110 -21.78 -16.79 8.23
N VAL A 111 -21.58 -15.47 8.13
CA VAL A 111 -21.61 -14.75 6.84
C VAL A 111 -20.37 -13.86 6.75
N THR A 112 -19.68 -13.92 5.62
CA THR A 112 -18.48 -13.09 5.36
C THR A 112 -18.80 -11.94 4.42
N LEU A 113 -18.48 -10.72 4.84
CA LEU A 113 -18.61 -9.50 4.02
C LEU A 113 -17.23 -8.91 3.69
N GLY A 114 -17.09 -8.40 2.48
CA GLY A 114 -15.92 -7.60 2.09
C GLY A 114 -16.03 -6.14 2.56
N VAL A 115 -15.02 -5.33 2.21
CA VAL A 115 -15.06 -3.86 2.38
C VAL A 115 -16.32 -3.27 1.74
N GLY A 116 -16.97 -2.34 2.43
CA GLY A 116 -18.18 -1.69 1.96
C GLY A 116 -19.03 -1.14 3.11
N ASN A 117 -20.10 -0.46 2.72
CA ASN A 117 -21.13 0.05 3.63
C ASN A 117 -22.40 -0.76 3.38
N TYR A 118 -22.98 -1.33 4.43
CA TYR A 118 -24.15 -2.20 4.33
C TYR A 118 -25.27 -1.68 5.23
N THR A 119 -26.38 -1.27 4.61
CA THR A 119 -27.67 -1.02 5.29
C THR A 119 -28.33 -2.35 5.66
N LEU A 120 -29.38 -2.30 6.49
CA LEU A 120 -30.12 -3.48 6.93
C LEU A 120 -30.63 -4.32 5.74
N SER A 121 -31.18 -3.66 4.72
CA SER A 121 -31.65 -4.35 3.50
C SER A 121 -30.51 -5.11 2.81
N GLN A 122 -29.32 -4.51 2.74
CA GLN A 122 -28.14 -5.14 2.14
C GLN A 122 -27.59 -6.28 3.01
N LEU A 123 -27.65 -6.16 4.33
CA LEU A 123 -27.30 -7.24 5.27
C LEU A 123 -28.25 -8.44 5.13
N ASN A 124 -29.55 -8.18 5.10
CA ASN A 124 -30.58 -9.21 4.90
C ASN A 124 -30.38 -9.94 3.56
N ALA A 125 -30.06 -9.21 2.48
CA ALA A 125 -29.76 -9.80 1.18
C ALA A 125 -28.49 -10.68 1.18
N LYS A 126 -27.55 -10.43 2.10
CA LYS A 126 -26.38 -11.26 2.34
C LYS A 126 -26.63 -12.38 3.38
N GLY A 127 -27.83 -12.45 3.94
CA GLY A 127 -28.24 -13.48 4.89
C GLY A 127 -27.86 -13.19 6.34
N ILE A 128 -27.58 -11.92 6.68
CA ILE A 128 -27.38 -11.42 8.04
C ILE A 128 -28.68 -10.70 8.48
N PRO A 129 -29.48 -11.30 9.37
CA PRO A 129 -30.70 -10.66 9.90
C PRO A 129 -30.40 -9.41 10.75
N ASN A 130 -31.44 -8.59 10.98
CA ASN A 130 -31.38 -7.53 11.99
C ASN A 130 -31.09 -8.11 13.37
N ASP A 131 -30.36 -7.38 14.21
CA ASP A 131 -30.24 -7.69 15.64
C ASP A 131 -29.81 -9.15 15.89
N TRP A 132 -28.75 -9.59 15.19
CA TRP A 132 -28.40 -11.02 15.10
C TRP A 132 -26.95 -11.37 15.47
N MET A 133 -26.06 -10.37 15.54
CA MET A 133 -24.62 -10.62 15.62
C MET A 133 -24.15 -10.72 17.07
N SER A 134 -23.52 -11.85 17.41
CA SER A 134 -22.95 -12.14 18.73
C SER A 134 -21.42 -12.24 18.74
N SER A 135 -20.78 -12.53 17.60
CA SER A 135 -19.32 -12.53 17.48
C SER A 135 -18.86 -12.26 16.05
N LEU A 136 -17.60 -11.86 15.89
CA LEU A 136 -17.03 -11.52 14.57
C LEU A 136 -15.53 -11.80 14.48
N LYS A 137 -15.09 -12.26 13.31
CA LYS A 137 -13.67 -12.32 12.93
C LYS A 137 -13.33 -11.16 12.02
N VAL A 138 -12.34 -10.37 12.43
CA VAL A 138 -11.87 -9.18 11.70
C VAL A 138 -10.45 -9.46 11.21
N PRO A 139 -10.20 -9.42 9.88
CA PRO A 139 -8.85 -9.52 9.36
C PRO A 139 -7.95 -8.41 9.90
N SER A 140 -6.66 -8.69 10.07
CA SER A 140 -5.71 -7.69 10.54
C SER A 140 -5.69 -6.48 9.59
N GLY A 141 -5.73 -5.27 10.15
CA GLY A 141 -5.75 -4.01 9.38
C GLY A 141 -7.14 -3.54 8.94
N TRP A 142 -8.22 -4.25 9.31
CA TRP A 142 -9.59 -3.88 8.96
C TRP A 142 -10.31 -3.22 10.15
N THR A 143 -11.25 -2.33 9.81
CA THR A 143 -12.18 -1.72 10.77
C THR A 143 -13.59 -2.15 10.46
N VAL A 144 -14.35 -2.40 11.51
CA VAL A 144 -15.79 -2.65 11.44
C VAL A 144 -16.47 -1.65 12.36
N GLU A 145 -17.26 -0.75 11.79
CA GLU A 145 -18.17 0.11 12.55
C GLU A 145 -19.56 -0.49 12.50
N VAL A 146 -20.02 -1.02 13.63
CA VAL A 146 -21.34 -1.61 13.84
C VAL A 146 -22.26 -0.55 14.40
N TYR A 147 -23.48 -0.45 13.87
CA TYR A 147 -24.47 0.56 14.26
C TYR A 147 -25.76 -0.10 14.77
N ALA A 148 -26.29 0.47 15.85
CA ALA A 148 -27.53 0.02 16.50
C ALA A 148 -28.77 0.17 15.60
N ASN A 149 -28.78 1.17 14.71
CA ASN A 149 -29.90 1.44 13.81
C ASN A 149 -29.47 1.31 12.34
N ASP A 150 -30.47 1.19 11.45
CA ASP A 150 -30.23 1.19 10.01
C ASP A 150 -29.66 2.54 9.52
N ASN A 151 -29.11 2.56 8.31
CA ASN A 151 -28.53 3.73 7.65
C ASN A 151 -27.44 4.42 8.49
N PHE A 152 -26.67 3.62 9.23
CA PHE A 152 -25.52 4.05 10.05
C PHE A 152 -25.90 5.03 11.18
N GLY A 153 -27.13 4.91 11.70
CA GLY A 153 -27.64 5.69 12.82
C GLY A 153 -27.49 5.01 14.18
N GLY A 154 -27.81 5.73 15.24
CA GLY A 154 -27.80 5.21 16.62
C GLY A 154 -26.40 5.02 17.19
N THR A 155 -26.30 4.22 18.26
CA THR A 155 -25.02 3.92 18.92
C THR A 155 -24.08 3.17 17.98
N LYS A 156 -22.82 3.60 17.95
CA LYS A 156 -21.76 3.01 17.14
C LYS A 156 -20.76 2.25 18.01
N TRP A 157 -20.41 1.04 17.61
CA TRP A 157 -19.32 0.26 18.17
C TRP A 157 -18.26 -0.03 17.09
N THR A 158 -16.99 -0.04 17.47
CA THR A 158 -15.87 -0.18 16.53
C THR A 158 -15.04 -1.41 16.89
N TYR A 159 -14.78 -2.26 15.91
CA TYR A 159 -13.91 -3.43 16.04
C TYR A 159 -12.73 -3.34 15.06
N THR A 160 -11.53 -3.51 15.58
CA THR A 160 -10.27 -3.57 14.81
C THR A 160 -9.56 -4.92 14.95
N SER A 161 -10.18 -5.85 15.67
CA SER A 161 -9.72 -7.22 15.86
C SER A 161 -10.92 -8.15 16.09
N SER A 162 -10.69 -9.45 15.98
CA SER A 162 -11.74 -10.45 16.18
C SER A 162 -12.25 -10.42 17.62
N SER A 163 -13.56 -10.54 17.83
CA SER A 163 -14.15 -10.70 19.15
C SER A 163 -15.00 -11.95 19.20
N SER A 164 -14.67 -12.87 20.12
CA SER A 164 -15.46 -14.07 20.38
C SER A 164 -16.77 -13.76 21.12
N TRP A 165 -16.91 -12.56 21.69
CA TRP A 165 -18.14 -12.09 22.31
C TRP A 165 -18.20 -10.56 22.25
N VAL A 166 -19.24 -10.00 21.65
CA VAL A 166 -19.36 -8.55 21.48
C VAL A 166 -19.81 -7.78 22.73
N GLY A 167 -20.24 -8.50 23.77
CA GLY A 167 -20.74 -7.93 25.02
C GLY A 167 -22.25 -7.73 25.02
N ASP A 168 -22.87 -7.73 26.21
CA ASP A 168 -24.33 -7.66 26.39
C ASP A 168 -24.97 -6.42 25.78
N ILE A 169 -24.21 -5.32 25.68
CA ILE A 169 -24.68 -4.04 25.14
C ILE A 169 -24.81 -4.09 23.60
N VAL A 170 -23.94 -4.85 22.92
CA VAL A 170 -23.86 -4.87 21.45
C VAL A 170 -24.55 -6.10 20.85
N ASN A 171 -24.61 -7.18 21.63
CA ASN A 171 -25.19 -8.43 21.20
C ASN A 171 -26.61 -8.22 20.67
N ASP A 172 -26.87 -8.74 19.47
CA ASP A 172 -28.18 -8.66 18.84
C ASP A 172 -28.68 -7.21 18.70
N LYS A 173 -27.78 -6.30 18.31
CA LYS A 173 -28.08 -4.89 18.02
C LYS A 173 -27.60 -4.39 16.67
N MET A 174 -26.92 -5.22 15.87
CA MET A 174 -26.40 -4.76 14.58
C MET A 174 -27.53 -4.60 13.57
N SER A 175 -27.77 -3.35 13.15
CA SER A 175 -28.74 -3.01 12.08
C SER A 175 -28.06 -2.48 10.81
N SER A 176 -26.84 -1.92 10.90
CA SER A 176 -26.02 -1.57 9.74
C SER A 176 -24.52 -1.59 10.07
N VAL A 177 -23.66 -1.70 9.04
CA VAL A 177 -22.21 -1.82 9.23
C VAL A 177 -21.40 -1.12 8.15
N LYS A 178 -20.28 -0.49 8.55
CA LYS A 178 -19.23 -0.04 7.63
C LYS A 178 -17.98 -0.87 7.84
N ILE A 179 -17.42 -1.38 6.74
CA ILE A 179 -16.23 -2.22 6.72
C ILE A 179 -15.23 -1.54 5.82
N TYR A 180 -14.05 -1.21 6.34
CA TYR A 180 -12.98 -0.59 5.56
C TYR A 180 -11.61 -1.05 6.03
N THR A 181 -10.71 -1.19 5.06
CA THR A 181 -9.29 -1.41 5.30
C THR A 181 -8.64 -0.11 5.76
N GLY A 182 -7.69 -0.19 6.69
CA GLY A 182 -6.94 0.97 7.17
C GLY A 182 -7.12 1.32 8.65
N SER A 183 -7.76 0.49 9.49
CA SER A 183 -7.40 0.48 10.92
C SER A 183 -6.25 -0.48 11.11
N SER A 184 -5.03 0.01 10.91
CA SER A 184 -3.95 -0.53 11.72
C SER A 184 -4.21 -0.07 13.15
N ASN A 185 -4.35 -1.01 14.09
CA ASN A 185 -3.69 -0.77 15.37
C ASN A 185 -2.22 -0.51 14.98
N PRO A 186 -1.71 0.73 15.03
CA PRO A 186 -0.36 0.97 14.54
C PRO A 186 0.58 0.21 15.46
N SER A 187 1.38 -0.72 14.92
CA SER A 187 2.49 -1.28 15.68
C SER A 187 3.57 -0.23 15.96
N VAL A 188 3.38 1.01 15.49
CA VAL A 188 4.28 2.14 15.63
C VAL A 188 3.77 3.08 16.71
N LYS A 189 4.69 3.54 17.55
CA LYS A 189 4.41 4.50 18.62
C LYS A 189 4.68 5.91 18.11
N LYS A 190 3.81 6.86 18.44
CA LYS A 190 4.07 8.29 18.21
C LYS A 190 5.43 8.67 18.82
N PRO A 191 6.38 9.23 18.06
CA PRO A 191 7.61 9.77 18.63
C PRO A 191 7.30 10.83 19.70
N SER A 192 8.10 10.88 20.77
CA SER A 192 7.81 11.77 21.91
C SER A 192 7.78 13.24 21.51
N GLU A 193 8.69 13.66 20.64
CA GLU A 193 8.81 15.05 20.17
C GLU A 193 7.72 15.48 19.19
N VAL A 194 7.03 14.54 18.54
CA VAL A 194 6.00 14.86 17.54
C VAL A 194 4.74 15.36 18.25
N PRO A 195 4.24 16.58 17.96
CA PRO A 195 2.98 17.09 18.52
C PRO A 195 1.78 16.19 18.18
N SER A 196 0.81 16.09 19.09
CA SER A 196 -0.33 15.17 18.93
C SER A 196 -1.22 15.50 17.72
N ASN A 197 -1.37 16.78 17.37
CA ASN A 197 -2.09 17.19 16.16
C ASN A 197 -1.37 16.72 14.89
N ILE A 198 -0.04 16.88 14.81
CA ILE A 198 0.77 16.38 13.68
C ILE A 198 0.68 14.86 13.57
N TRP A 199 0.74 14.14 14.69
CA TRP A 199 0.55 12.70 14.69
C TRP A 199 -0.83 12.30 14.15
N THR A 200 -1.89 13.00 14.56
CA THR A 200 -3.24 12.78 14.03
C THR A 200 -3.28 13.01 12.51
N TYR A 201 -2.71 14.12 12.01
CA TYR A 201 -2.72 14.42 10.58
C TYR A 201 -1.99 13.36 9.75
N THR A 202 -0.83 12.94 10.23
CA THR A 202 0.02 11.95 9.55
C THR A 202 -0.57 10.53 9.62
N MET A 203 -1.19 10.14 10.74
CA MET A 203 -1.91 8.87 10.85
C MET A 203 -3.18 8.82 9.98
N ASN A 204 -3.93 9.92 9.89
CA ASN A 204 -5.09 10.00 8.99
C ASN A 204 -4.68 9.75 7.53
N VAL A 205 -3.54 10.33 7.13
CA VAL A 205 -2.97 10.12 5.80
C VAL A 205 -2.43 8.70 5.65
N ASP A 206 -1.65 8.19 6.61
CA ASP A 206 -1.14 6.81 6.57
C ASP A 206 -2.28 5.80 6.37
N ASN A 207 -3.35 5.93 7.14
CA ASN A 207 -4.54 5.08 7.05
C ASN A 207 -5.18 5.18 5.65
N LYS A 208 -5.26 6.38 5.08
CA LYS A 208 -5.76 6.60 3.71
C LYS A 208 -4.88 5.93 2.64
N PHE A 209 -3.59 5.79 2.89
CA PHE A 209 -2.64 5.11 2.00
C PHE A 209 -2.42 3.64 2.35
N GLY A 210 -3.01 3.14 3.45
CA GLY A 210 -2.88 1.75 3.90
C GLY A 210 -1.44 1.36 4.26
N LYS A 211 -0.67 2.25 4.90
CA LYS A 211 0.77 2.05 5.12
C LYS A 211 1.14 1.51 6.50
N GLY A 212 0.16 1.34 7.40
CA GLY A 212 0.31 0.63 8.68
C GLY A 212 1.06 1.42 9.76
N GLY A 213 1.05 2.75 9.66
CA GLY A 213 1.72 3.71 10.52
C GLY A 213 3.17 4.05 10.12
N ASP A 214 3.80 3.24 9.27
CA ASP A 214 5.18 3.49 8.84
C ASP A 214 5.31 4.77 8.00
N PHE A 215 4.29 5.09 7.20
CA PHE A 215 4.28 6.34 6.44
C PHE A 215 4.00 7.54 7.33
N ALA A 216 3.23 7.38 8.41
CA ALA A 216 3.06 8.44 9.41
C ALA A 216 4.41 8.85 10.04
N LEU A 217 5.29 7.88 10.35
CA LEU A 217 6.64 8.16 10.84
C LEU A 217 7.47 8.95 9.82
N LEU A 218 7.41 8.55 8.54
CA LEU A 218 8.10 9.25 7.46
C LEU A 218 7.60 10.69 7.30
N LEU A 219 6.29 10.88 7.29
CA LEU A 219 5.67 12.20 7.19
C LEU A 219 6.01 13.08 8.41
N CYS A 220 6.08 12.52 9.61
CA CYS A 220 6.55 13.24 10.79
C CYS A 220 8.00 13.73 10.62
N ALA A 221 8.88 12.90 10.04
CA ALA A 221 10.26 13.28 9.78
C ALA A 221 10.38 14.39 8.73
N VAL A 222 9.55 14.33 7.67
CA VAL A 222 9.44 15.39 6.66
C VAL A 222 8.97 16.69 7.30
N ILE A 223 7.83 16.69 8.01
CA ILE A 223 7.28 17.90 8.65
C ILE A 223 8.27 18.51 9.65
N LYS A 224 9.00 17.67 10.40
CA LYS A 224 10.08 18.15 11.28
C LYS A 224 11.13 18.94 10.50
N LYS A 225 11.58 18.40 9.36
CA LYS A 225 12.63 19.05 8.55
C LYS A 225 12.13 20.30 7.84
N GLU A 226 10.90 20.27 7.34
CA GLU A 226 10.33 21.35 6.53
C GLU A 226 9.95 22.58 7.35
N SER A 227 9.29 22.36 8.49
CA SER A 227 8.64 23.44 9.23
C SER A 227 8.89 23.39 10.73
N SER A 228 9.68 22.42 11.23
CA SER A 228 9.79 22.14 12.67
C SER A 228 8.41 22.00 13.32
N PHE A 229 7.52 21.24 12.67
CA PHE A 229 6.12 21.09 13.10
C PHE A 229 5.33 22.41 13.12
N GLY A 230 5.66 23.34 12.23
CA GLY A 230 5.09 24.69 12.14
C GLY A 230 5.89 25.77 12.89
N ALA A 231 6.68 25.40 13.90
CA ALA A 231 7.41 26.37 14.72
C ALA A 231 8.55 27.09 13.97
N GLY A 232 9.04 26.53 12.86
CA GLY A 232 10.09 27.08 12.03
C GLY A 232 9.61 27.97 10.88
N LEU A 233 8.30 28.17 10.73
CA LEU A 233 7.72 29.00 9.67
C LEU A 233 7.93 30.51 9.87
N PRO A 234 7.82 31.10 11.09
CA PRO A 234 7.92 32.55 11.26
C PRO A 234 9.22 33.14 10.71
N GLY A 235 9.10 34.17 9.86
CA GLY A 235 10.23 34.87 9.24
C GLY A 235 10.79 34.22 7.96
N SER A 236 10.31 33.03 7.57
CA SER A 236 10.68 32.40 6.29
C SER A 236 9.93 33.03 5.11
N PRO A 237 10.58 33.25 3.95
CA PRO A 237 9.86 33.69 2.73
C PRO A 237 8.84 32.66 2.24
N SER A 238 9.03 31.39 2.61
CA SER A 238 8.15 30.27 2.25
C SER A 238 7.20 29.87 3.40
N ALA A 239 7.04 30.72 4.43
CA ALA A 239 6.18 30.43 5.59
C ALA A 239 4.73 30.09 5.18
N GLY A 240 4.25 30.74 4.12
CA GLY A 240 2.92 30.53 3.56
C GLY A 240 2.74 29.21 2.81
N ASP A 241 3.74 28.32 2.76
CA ASP A 241 3.59 26.98 2.15
C ASP A 241 3.19 25.90 3.16
N GLY A 242 3.22 26.22 4.45
CA GLY A 242 2.68 25.40 5.53
C GLY A 242 3.54 24.19 5.91
N LEU A 243 2.92 23.22 6.59
CA LEU A 243 3.63 22.18 7.36
C LEU A 243 4.63 21.33 6.56
N MET A 244 4.33 21.07 5.29
CA MET A 244 5.16 20.24 4.40
C MET A 244 5.85 21.05 3.29
N GLN A 245 5.79 22.39 3.35
CA GLN A 245 6.49 23.31 2.45
C GLN A 245 6.28 23.01 0.95
N VAL A 246 5.08 22.54 0.56
CA VAL A 246 4.76 22.29 -0.85
C VAL A 246 4.54 23.63 -1.54
N GLU A 247 5.42 24.04 -2.44
CA GLU A 247 5.36 25.33 -3.12
C GLU A 247 4.05 25.58 -3.91
N PRO A 248 3.63 26.84 -4.12
CA PRO A 248 2.33 27.16 -4.73
C PRO A 248 2.08 26.53 -6.11
N ASN A 249 3.09 26.56 -6.99
CA ASN A 249 2.98 25.97 -8.33
C ASN A 249 2.81 24.45 -8.27
N THR A 250 3.52 23.80 -7.36
CA THR A 250 3.39 22.36 -7.10
C THR A 250 2.00 22.04 -6.55
N ARG A 251 1.47 22.82 -5.59
CA ARG A 251 0.09 22.63 -5.09
C ARG A 251 -0.92 22.71 -6.22
N ASN A 252 -0.80 23.72 -7.08
CA ASN A 252 -1.70 23.93 -8.22
C ASN A 252 -1.65 22.76 -9.21
N ALA A 253 -0.47 22.20 -9.48
CA ALA A 253 -0.29 21.06 -10.38
C ALA A 253 -0.89 19.73 -9.84
N TYR A 254 -1.13 19.62 -8.53
CA TYR A 254 -1.65 18.41 -7.89
C TYR A 254 -3.11 18.50 -7.45
N LEU A 255 -3.83 19.61 -7.73
CA LEU A 255 -5.22 19.79 -7.28
C LEU A 255 -6.17 18.69 -7.76
N SER A 256 -6.00 18.22 -9.01
CA SER A 256 -6.85 17.17 -9.58
C SER A 256 -6.60 15.80 -8.93
N GLN A 257 -5.32 15.45 -8.74
CA GLN A 257 -4.89 14.23 -8.08
C GLN A 257 -5.30 14.23 -6.61
N PHE A 258 -5.20 15.39 -5.94
CA PHE A 258 -5.69 15.58 -4.58
C PHE A 258 -7.18 15.29 -4.49
N SER A 259 -7.97 15.92 -5.35
CA SER A 259 -9.43 15.77 -5.36
C SER A 259 -9.83 14.32 -5.63
N SER A 260 -9.16 13.66 -6.58
CA SER A 260 -9.37 12.24 -6.88
C SER A 260 -9.02 11.34 -5.70
N ARG A 261 -7.90 11.60 -5.00
CA ARG A 261 -7.43 10.77 -3.90
C ARG A 261 -8.29 10.94 -2.65
N PHE A 262 -8.63 12.17 -2.30
CA PHE A 262 -9.23 12.52 -1.01
C PHE A 262 -10.72 12.85 -1.08
N GLY A 263 -11.32 12.87 -2.27
CA GLY A 263 -12.75 13.06 -2.48
C GLY A 263 -13.26 14.48 -2.15
N ARG A 264 -12.37 15.47 -2.11
CA ARG A 264 -12.69 16.88 -1.81
C ARG A 264 -11.65 17.81 -2.43
N SER A 265 -12.03 19.06 -2.66
CA SER A 265 -11.09 20.11 -3.08
C SER A 265 -10.04 20.40 -2.00
N TYR A 266 -8.84 20.77 -2.43
CA TYR A 266 -7.75 21.15 -1.53
C TYR A 266 -8.05 22.49 -0.83
N ASN A 267 -7.98 22.52 0.51
CA ASN A 267 -8.06 23.74 1.30
C ASN A 267 -6.70 24.03 1.95
N HIS A 268 -5.96 25.02 1.42
CA HIS A 268 -4.62 25.35 1.94
C HIS A 268 -4.63 25.86 3.39
N SER A 269 -5.73 26.44 3.88
CA SER A 269 -5.86 26.86 5.28
C SER A 269 -6.03 25.69 6.25
N SER A 270 -6.29 24.48 5.75
CA SER A 270 -6.37 23.25 6.56
C SER A 270 -5.00 22.60 6.65
N GLU A 271 -4.41 22.57 7.85
CA GLU A 271 -3.16 21.85 8.12
C GLU A 271 -3.24 20.37 7.74
N GLN A 272 -4.39 19.73 7.96
CA GLN A 272 -4.63 18.35 7.53
C GLN A 272 -4.50 18.20 6.01
N ASP A 273 -5.00 19.16 5.23
CA ASP A 273 -4.91 19.13 3.77
C ASP A 273 -3.48 19.42 3.30
N GLN A 274 -2.75 20.32 3.96
CA GLN A 274 -1.32 20.53 3.71
C GLN A 274 -0.54 19.21 3.83
N VAL A 275 -0.79 18.43 4.89
CA VAL A 275 -0.18 17.11 5.06
C VAL A 275 -0.67 16.11 4.01
N CYS A 276 -1.95 16.11 3.66
CA CYS A 276 -2.49 15.25 2.59
C CYS A 276 -1.82 15.54 1.23
N MET A 277 -1.60 16.80 0.89
CA MET A 277 -0.97 17.22 -0.37
C MET A 277 0.51 16.81 -0.42
N GLY A 278 1.29 17.14 0.62
CA GLY A 278 2.69 16.75 0.67
C GLY A 278 2.87 15.23 0.65
N ALA A 279 2.02 14.49 1.34
CA ALA A 279 2.04 13.03 1.32
C ALA A 279 1.67 12.42 -0.03
N LEU A 280 0.70 12.98 -0.75
CA LEU A 280 0.35 12.55 -2.11
C LEU A 280 1.55 12.67 -3.05
N ILE A 281 2.24 13.80 -3.01
CA ILE A 281 3.43 14.07 -3.82
C ILE A 281 4.56 13.11 -3.41
N LEU A 282 4.84 12.99 -2.11
CA LEU A 282 5.91 12.14 -1.61
C LEU A 282 5.69 10.66 -1.96
N ASP A 283 4.48 10.13 -1.79
CA ASP A 283 4.16 8.75 -2.18
C ASP A 283 4.36 8.54 -3.69
N GLU A 284 3.97 9.50 -4.53
CA GLU A 284 4.25 9.47 -5.97
C GLU A 284 5.75 9.41 -6.25
N LYS A 285 6.57 10.24 -5.58
CA LYS A 285 8.03 10.22 -5.75
C LYS A 285 8.64 8.90 -5.30
N ILE A 286 8.21 8.36 -4.16
CA ILE A 286 8.68 7.06 -3.66
C ILE A 286 8.37 5.94 -4.66
N VAL A 287 7.15 5.92 -5.21
CA VAL A 287 6.74 4.94 -6.21
C VAL A 287 7.52 5.12 -7.51
N LYS A 288 7.63 6.35 -8.01
CA LYS A 288 8.31 6.68 -9.28
C LYS A 288 9.80 6.34 -9.25
N PHE A 289 10.48 6.63 -8.14
CA PHE A 289 11.93 6.48 -8.03
C PHE A 289 12.36 5.23 -7.25
N GLY A 290 11.40 4.42 -6.77
CA GLY A 290 11.62 3.06 -6.28
C GLY A 290 12.22 2.92 -4.89
N SER A 291 12.35 4.01 -4.12
CA SER A 291 12.81 3.95 -2.72
C SER A 291 12.40 5.17 -1.92
N VAL A 292 12.32 5.04 -0.59
CA VAL A 292 12.07 6.16 0.33
C VAL A 292 13.12 7.25 0.14
N TYR A 293 14.40 6.87 0.09
CA TYR A 293 15.50 7.82 -0.05
C TYR A 293 15.39 8.66 -1.33
N LYS A 294 15.21 8.01 -2.49
CA LYS A 294 15.05 8.73 -3.76
C LYS A 294 13.74 9.53 -3.79
N GLY A 295 12.69 9.02 -3.17
CA GLY A 295 11.43 9.76 -3.00
C GLY A 295 11.64 11.08 -2.25
N LEU A 296 12.36 11.07 -1.14
CA LEU A 296 12.72 12.27 -0.38
C LEU A 296 13.59 13.24 -1.18
N LEU A 297 14.59 12.71 -1.89
CA LEU A 297 15.46 13.51 -2.74
C LEU A 297 14.65 14.26 -3.79
N HIS A 298 13.75 13.57 -4.50
CA HIS A 298 12.93 14.19 -5.55
C HIS A 298 11.71 14.93 -5.03
N TYR A 299 11.30 14.71 -3.78
CA TYR A 299 10.29 15.53 -3.11
C TYR A 299 10.84 16.95 -2.88
N ASN A 300 12.04 17.06 -2.31
CA ASN A 300 12.70 18.35 -2.07
C ASN A 300 13.31 18.95 -3.35
N GLY A 301 13.88 18.10 -4.21
CA GLY A 301 14.63 18.51 -5.40
C GLY A 301 13.82 18.70 -6.67
N GLY A 302 12.63 18.11 -6.75
CA GLY A 302 11.95 17.88 -8.01
C GLY A 302 12.59 16.73 -8.82
N ASP A 303 11.91 16.33 -9.89
CA ASP A 303 12.29 15.16 -10.70
C ASP A 303 13.61 15.34 -11.45
N TYR A 304 14.01 16.59 -11.72
CA TYR A 304 15.19 16.96 -12.51
C TYR A 304 16.26 17.67 -11.68
N TRP A 305 16.30 17.43 -10.36
CA TRP A 305 17.28 18.05 -9.48
C TRP A 305 18.73 17.80 -9.91
N TYR A 306 19.57 18.80 -9.73
CA TYR A 306 21.03 18.71 -9.86
C TYR A 306 21.72 19.57 -8.78
N PRO A 307 22.97 19.27 -8.38
CA PRO A 307 23.71 20.09 -7.43
C PRO A 307 23.84 21.54 -7.90
N GLY A 308 23.37 22.48 -7.07
CA GLY A 308 23.32 23.92 -7.41
C GLY A 308 21.98 24.42 -7.94
N ALA A 309 20.98 23.55 -8.10
CA ALA A 309 19.60 23.97 -8.38
C ALA A 309 19.05 24.88 -7.26
N THR A 310 18.15 25.78 -7.63
CA THR A 310 17.48 26.72 -6.71
C THR A 310 15.97 26.52 -6.70
N ASP A 311 15.33 26.81 -5.57
CA ASP A 311 13.88 26.76 -5.42
C ASP A 311 13.20 28.02 -5.98
N SER A 312 11.86 28.08 -5.89
CA SER A 312 11.10 29.23 -6.40
C SER A 312 11.38 30.54 -5.66
N TYR A 313 12.02 30.47 -4.49
CA TYR A 313 12.45 31.59 -3.66
C TYR A 313 13.92 31.97 -3.88
N GLY A 314 14.61 31.33 -4.84
CA GLY A 314 16.01 31.57 -5.16
C GLY A 314 16.99 30.97 -4.15
N ARG A 315 16.54 30.08 -3.25
CA ARG A 315 17.40 29.43 -2.26
C ARG A 315 18.04 28.16 -2.85
N PRO A 316 19.28 27.82 -2.48
CA PRO A 316 19.89 26.55 -2.93
C PRO A 316 19.13 25.33 -2.44
N ILE A 317 18.88 24.38 -3.34
CA ILE A 317 18.24 23.10 -3.02
C ILE A 317 19.32 22.04 -2.74
N LEU A 318 19.46 21.68 -1.46
CA LEU A 318 20.40 20.64 -1.00
C LEU A 318 19.69 19.28 -0.85
N ALA A 319 19.18 18.73 -1.95
CA ALA A 319 18.26 17.58 -1.91
C ALA A 319 18.87 16.28 -1.37
N ASN A 320 20.16 16.04 -1.60
CA ASN A 320 20.88 14.92 -1.00
C ASN A 320 20.97 15.06 0.52
N GLN A 321 21.38 16.23 1.03
CA GLN A 321 21.48 16.49 2.46
C GLN A 321 20.10 16.45 3.14
N TYR A 322 19.06 16.92 2.44
CA TYR A 322 17.68 16.78 2.87
C TYR A 322 17.29 15.31 3.03
N ALA A 323 17.50 14.50 1.99
CA ALA A 323 17.15 13.08 2.01
C ALA A 323 17.90 12.32 3.12
N ASP A 324 19.20 12.59 3.29
CA ASP A 324 20.02 12.03 4.38
C ASP A 324 19.42 12.35 5.76
N ALA A 325 19.14 13.63 6.03
CA ALA A 325 18.65 14.09 7.32
C ALA A 325 17.24 13.56 7.64
N VAL A 326 16.33 13.59 6.66
CA VAL A 326 14.96 13.10 6.84
C VAL A 326 14.94 11.59 7.00
N TYR A 327 15.70 10.86 6.18
CA TYR A 327 15.76 9.40 6.26
C TYR A 327 16.35 8.94 7.60
N ALA A 328 17.39 9.61 8.10
CA ALA A 328 17.95 9.35 9.42
C ALA A 328 16.91 9.56 10.54
N THR A 329 16.16 10.67 10.48
CA THR A 329 15.07 10.97 11.44
C THR A 329 13.98 9.90 11.37
N TYR A 330 13.55 9.52 10.17
CA TYR A 330 12.56 8.46 9.94
C TYR A 330 13.01 7.12 10.54
N LYS A 331 14.27 6.73 10.35
CA LYS A 331 14.83 5.52 10.99
C LYS A 331 14.89 5.65 12.52
N GLY A 332 15.24 6.81 13.05
CA GLY A 332 15.19 7.11 14.48
C GLY A 332 13.79 6.98 15.09
N TYR A 333 12.75 7.26 14.32
CA TYR A 333 11.35 7.03 14.71
C TYR A 333 10.89 5.58 14.62
N GLY A 334 11.74 4.65 14.18
CA GLY A 334 11.42 3.22 14.03
C GLY A 334 10.90 2.83 12.65
N GLY A 335 11.13 3.66 11.63
CA GLY A 335 10.76 3.40 10.24
C GLY A 335 11.41 2.15 9.64
N LYS A 336 10.63 1.30 8.96
CA LYS A 336 11.05 -0.03 8.52
C LYS A 336 11.39 -0.15 7.04
N LYS A 337 10.89 0.73 6.18
CA LYS A 337 11.07 0.68 4.72
C LYS A 337 12.29 1.45 4.22
#